data_AF-A0A419QMA0-F1
#
_entry.id   AF-A0A419QMA0-F1
#
_cell.length_a   1.000
_cell.length_b   1.000
_cell.length_c   1.000
_cell.angle_alpha   90.00
_cell.angle_beta   90.00
_cell.angle_gamma   90.00
#
_symmetry.space_group_name_H-M   'P 1'
#
loop_
_entity.id
_entity.type
_entity.pdbx_description
1 polymer ?
#
loop_
_entity_poly.entity_id
_entity_poly.type
_entity_poly.pdbx_seq_one_letter_code
_entity_poly.pdbx_strand_id
1 'polypeptide(L)'
;MLEKTEYEILKFIQQKNGETTVKEIQKSLGLDHSATMRNILGLEKKGFIQTSESKKILYYLTDEGKTYAMEGLPERKIVEAVISLGGEANLEEAIKFSNLEKNLAEIALGWIVKKGWGKILREKEKVKIKVEKKPEEGIDEKILKKIFDVGEASLEDFSQDELKLIDGLKRRKLIFEKVVVSRIVRLTEAGLTQLEKKIEFKPEITVLTSELIVSGRWREVKLKEYDVTAIPPTIYPGKKHFYLEFLDELKKILVSMGFEEADGPYVETELWNFDVLFQPQDHPAREIHDSYQIKNPRYGFLKDKRLVEKVKKTHEYGWITGSKGWGYRWNADIARRLVMRSQTTAVSARFLSKHKKPPIKMFCVSRVFRPDVLDAKHAMEFYHCEGIVVDENLTFKHLLGMLNEIVKALDIGKVEFKPGYFPFTEPSVEAFVYHPKIGWMEAAGAGLFRPEVTRPLGVKYPVLAWGIGVDRLAMVKLGVDDIRELHSRRLDFLREK
;
A
#
# COMPACT_ATOMS: atom_id res chain seq x y z
N MET A 1 34.28 37.71 0.05
CA MET A 1 35.50 37.00 -0.40
C MET A 1 35.08 35.75 -1.16
N LEU A 2 35.83 35.36 -2.19
CA LEU A 2 35.57 34.12 -2.95
C LEU A 2 36.14 32.92 -2.17
N GLU A 3 35.38 31.84 -2.09
CA GLU A 3 35.93 30.53 -1.71
C GLU A 3 36.82 29.98 -2.83
N LYS A 4 37.75 29.06 -2.53
CA LYS A 4 38.67 28.50 -3.54
C LYS A 4 37.92 27.84 -4.70
N THR A 5 36.89 27.07 -4.39
CA THR A 5 36.05 26.39 -5.39
C THR A 5 35.25 27.39 -6.22
N GLU A 6 34.73 28.47 -5.62
CA GLU A 6 34.05 29.54 -6.35
C GLU A 6 35.01 30.24 -7.34
N TYR A 7 36.26 30.46 -6.95
CA TYR A 7 37.29 31.02 -7.83
C TYR A 7 37.62 30.09 -9.00
N GLU A 8 37.78 28.78 -8.74
CA GLU A 8 38.01 27.78 -9.79
C GLU A 8 36.84 27.68 -10.78
N ILE A 9 35.59 27.80 -10.29
CA ILE A 9 34.40 27.86 -11.14
C ILE A 9 34.41 29.11 -12.02
N LEU A 10 34.65 30.31 -11.46
CA LEU A 10 34.71 31.54 -12.25
C LEU A 10 35.82 31.49 -13.31
N LYS A 11 36.99 30.94 -12.95
CA LYS A 11 38.11 30.75 -13.88
C LYS A 11 37.77 29.78 -15.00
N PHE A 12 37.07 28.69 -14.71
CA PHE A 12 36.62 27.74 -15.73
C PHE A 12 35.58 28.35 -16.68
N ILE A 13 34.63 29.13 -16.17
CA ILE A 13 33.66 29.85 -17.01
C ILE A 13 34.39 30.85 -17.93
N GLN A 14 35.39 31.57 -17.40
CA GLN A 14 36.22 32.48 -18.20
C GLN A 14 36.97 31.74 -19.33
N GLN A 15 37.53 30.55 -19.04
CA GLN A 15 38.21 29.70 -20.04
C GLN A 15 37.25 29.18 -21.13
N LYS A 16 35.94 29.15 -20.86
CA LYS A 16 34.88 28.77 -21.81
C LYS A 16 34.25 29.99 -22.50
N ASN A 17 35.02 31.06 -22.66
CA ASN A 17 34.56 32.32 -23.26
C ASN A 17 33.37 32.97 -22.54
N GLY A 18 33.26 32.76 -21.22
CA GLY A 18 32.27 33.45 -20.38
C GLY A 18 30.92 32.75 -20.27
N GLU A 19 30.70 31.60 -20.92
CA GLU A 19 29.46 30.83 -20.82
C GLU A 19 29.73 29.31 -20.81
N THR A 20 29.06 28.57 -19.92
CA THR A 20 29.14 27.10 -19.86
C THR A 20 27.89 26.53 -19.18
N THR A 21 27.78 25.20 -19.11
CA THR A 21 26.68 24.53 -18.41
C THR A 21 27.11 24.01 -17.05
N VAL A 22 26.16 23.87 -16.11
CA VAL A 22 26.42 23.25 -14.80
C VAL A 22 27.07 21.87 -14.94
N LYS A 23 26.63 21.06 -15.91
CA LYS A 23 27.19 19.72 -16.15
C LYS A 23 28.66 19.75 -16.55
N GLU A 24 29.09 20.72 -17.35
CA GLU A 24 30.49 20.87 -17.74
C GLU A 24 31.37 21.32 -16.58
N ILE A 25 30.86 22.22 -15.74
CA ILE A 25 31.53 22.64 -14.50
C ILE A 25 31.73 21.41 -13.58
N GLN A 26 30.68 20.61 -13.37
CA GLN A 26 30.77 19.38 -12.57
C GLN A 26 31.83 18.42 -13.10
N LYS A 27 31.81 18.16 -14.42
CA LYS A 27 32.73 17.20 -15.06
C LYS A 27 34.18 17.68 -15.04
N SER A 28 34.41 18.96 -15.27
CA SER A 28 35.76 19.53 -15.34
C SER A 28 36.42 19.65 -13.97
N LEU A 29 35.66 20.10 -12.97
CA LEU A 29 36.18 20.34 -11.62
C LEU A 29 36.03 19.12 -10.68
N GLY A 30 35.43 18.02 -11.15
CA GLY A 30 35.22 16.81 -10.36
C GLY A 30 34.27 17.02 -9.17
N LEU A 31 33.40 18.02 -9.23
CA LEU A 31 32.49 18.38 -8.14
C LEU A 31 31.18 17.59 -8.22
N ASP A 32 30.67 17.16 -7.07
CA ASP A 32 29.32 16.60 -7.00
C ASP A 32 28.26 17.69 -7.30
N HIS A 33 27.04 17.23 -7.59
CA HIS A 33 25.96 18.14 -7.99
C HIS A 33 25.57 19.14 -6.90
N SER A 34 25.52 18.71 -5.64
CA SER A 34 25.13 19.55 -4.51
C SER A 34 26.20 20.59 -4.21
N ALA A 35 27.48 20.22 -4.25
CA ALA A 35 28.59 21.17 -4.11
C ALA A 35 28.60 22.19 -5.25
N THR A 36 28.41 21.76 -6.49
CA THR A 36 28.41 22.66 -7.65
C THR A 36 27.26 23.66 -7.59
N MET A 37 26.04 23.20 -7.30
CA MET A 37 24.87 24.07 -7.19
C MET A 37 25.00 25.07 -6.05
N ARG A 38 25.54 24.67 -4.89
CA ARG A 38 25.78 25.58 -3.76
C ARG A 38 26.70 26.73 -4.14
N ASN A 39 27.81 26.42 -4.82
CA ASN A 39 28.77 27.44 -5.27
C ASN A 39 28.18 28.34 -6.36
N ILE A 40 27.42 27.79 -7.31
CA ILE A 40 26.74 28.58 -8.34
C ILE A 40 25.72 29.54 -7.70
N LEU A 41 24.88 29.08 -6.78
CA LEU A 41 23.93 29.95 -6.08
C LEU A 41 24.66 31.02 -5.24
N GLY A 42 25.79 30.67 -4.62
CA GLY A 42 26.64 31.61 -3.89
C GLY A 42 27.21 32.71 -4.80
N LEU A 43 27.74 32.33 -5.96
CA LEU A 43 28.29 33.23 -6.98
C LEU A 43 27.21 34.12 -7.61
N GLU A 44 26.02 33.58 -7.86
CA GLU A 44 24.86 34.31 -8.40
C GLU A 44 24.34 35.35 -7.39
N LYS A 45 24.21 34.96 -6.11
CA LYS A 45 23.84 35.89 -5.02
C LYS A 45 24.85 37.02 -4.85
N LYS A 46 26.13 36.77 -5.13
CA LYS A 46 27.21 37.77 -5.13
C LYS A 46 27.24 38.62 -6.41
N GLY A 47 26.41 38.30 -7.41
CA GLY A 47 26.33 39.02 -8.69
C GLY A 47 27.46 38.70 -9.67
N PHE A 48 28.26 37.66 -9.44
CA PHE A 48 29.42 37.32 -10.27
C PHE A 48 29.09 36.45 -11.49
N ILE A 49 27.95 35.78 -11.46
CA ILE A 49 27.42 34.99 -12.56
C ILE A 49 25.91 35.22 -12.69
N GLN A 50 25.37 34.94 -13.87
CA GLN A 50 23.95 34.89 -14.13
C GLN A 50 23.58 33.50 -14.61
N THR A 51 22.51 32.91 -14.07
CA THR A 51 22.00 31.62 -14.53
C THR A 51 20.77 31.77 -15.40
N SER A 52 20.65 30.90 -16.42
CA SER A 52 19.45 30.77 -17.23
C SER A 52 19.17 29.29 -17.50
N GLU A 53 17.92 28.95 -17.78
CA GLU A 53 17.52 27.58 -18.09
C GLU A 53 17.21 27.43 -19.57
N SER A 54 17.83 26.43 -20.20
CA SER A 54 17.50 25.97 -21.53
C SER A 54 16.84 24.60 -21.42
N LYS A 55 15.65 24.45 -22.02
CA LYS A 55 14.89 23.20 -22.05
C LYS A 55 15.04 22.60 -23.46
N LYS A 56 15.52 21.37 -23.53
CA LYS A 56 15.50 20.56 -24.76
C LYS A 56 14.53 19.40 -24.59
N ILE A 57 13.71 19.15 -25.60
CA ILE A 57 12.80 18.00 -25.62
C ILE A 57 13.49 16.91 -26.43
N LEU A 58 13.73 15.77 -25.79
CA LEU A 58 14.29 14.58 -26.43
C LEU A 58 13.23 13.48 -26.51
N TYR A 59 13.17 12.80 -27.63
CA TYR A 59 12.30 11.65 -27.88
C TYR A 59 13.10 10.36 -27.81
N TYR A 60 12.52 9.36 -27.14
CA TYR A 60 13.09 8.03 -26.95
C TYR A 60 12.07 6.96 -27.32
N LEU A 61 12.55 5.82 -27.81
CA LEU A 61 11.71 4.64 -28.03
C LEU A 61 11.46 3.89 -26.72
N THR A 62 10.22 3.45 -26.51
CA THR A 62 9.92 2.40 -25.52
C THR A 62 10.46 1.04 -25.99
N ASP A 63 10.48 0.04 -25.12
CA ASP A 63 10.94 -1.30 -25.52
C ASP A 63 10.09 -1.88 -26.65
N GLU A 64 8.77 -1.64 -26.62
CA GLU A 64 7.86 -1.98 -27.72
C GLU A 64 8.18 -1.18 -28.99
N GLY A 65 8.46 0.12 -28.87
CA GLY A 65 8.88 0.97 -29.98
C GLY A 65 10.19 0.52 -30.64
N LYS A 66 11.16 0.04 -29.85
CA LYS A 66 12.42 -0.54 -30.35
C LYS A 66 12.17 -1.84 -31.12
N THR A 67 11.35 -2.73 -30.57
CA THR A 67 10.97 -3.97 -31.25
C THR A 67 10.32 -3.68 -32.60
N TYR A 68 9.40 -2.72 -32.68
CA TYR A 68 8.77 -2.35 -33.94
C TYR A 68 9.67 -1.58 -34.90
N ALA A 69 10.65 -0.83 -34.41
CA ALA A 69 11.67 -0.22 -35.27
C ALA A 69 12.55 -1.28 -35.96
N MET A 70 12.84 -2.39 -35.28
CA MET A 70 13.65 -3.49 -35.83
C MET A 70 12.83 -4.48 -36.68
N GLU A 71 11.68 -4.91 -36.18
CA GLU A 71 10.91 -6.01 -36.77
C GLU A 71 9.72 -5.53 -37.62
N GLY A 72 9.45 -4.23 -37.64
CA GLY A 72 8.29 -3.63 -38.30
C GLY A 72 7.04 -3.59 -37.42
N LEU A 73 6.15 -2.64 -37.72
CA LEU A 73 4.88 -2.45 -37.00
C LEU A 73 3.92 -3.65 -37.19
N PRO A 74 3.02 -3.92 -36.23
CA PRO A 74 2.04 -5.01 -36.36
C PRO A 74 1.20 -4.93 -37.65
N GLU A 75 0.76 -3.71 -38.04
CA GLU A 75 0.04 -3.50 -39.29
C GLU A 75 0.87 -3.84 -40.54
N ARG A 76 2.20 -3.65 -40.51
CA ARG A 76 3.11 -3.99 -41.61
C ARG A 76 3.22 -5.51 -41.75
N LYS A 77 3.45 -6.21 -40.63
CA LYS A 77 3.58 -7.68 -40.59
C LYS A 77 2.31 -8.37 -41.12
N ILE A 78 1.12 -7.88 -40.77
CA ILE A 78 -0.14 -8.43 -41.29
C ILE A 78 -0.30 -8.18 -42.79
N VAL A 79 0.01 -6.97 -43.27
CA VAL A 79 -0.10 -6.66 -44.69
C VAL A 79 0.85 -7.50 -45.54
N GLU A 80 2.09 -7.70 -45.08
CA GLU A 80 3.05 -8.56 -45.76
C GLU A 80 2.64 -10.05 -45.75
N ALA A 81 2.05 -10.52 -44.66
CA ALA A 81 1.46 -11.86 -44.59
C ALA A 81 0.30 -12.03 -45.59
N VAL A 82 -0.62 -11.06 -45.68
CA VAL A 82 -1.75 -11.10 -46.62
C VAL A 82 -1.28 -11.09 -48.08
N ILE A 83 -0.25 -10.29 -48.41
CA ILE A 83 0.33 -10.28 -49.76
C ILE A 83 0.97 -11.64 -50.08
N SER A 84 1.71 -12.21 -49.13
CA SER A 84 2.35 -13.53 -49.30
C SER A 84 1.32 -14.65 -49.50
N LEU A 85 0.10 -14.47 -48.98
CA LEU A 85 -1.03 -15.39 -49.14
C LEU A 85 -1.87 -15.14 -50.42
N GLY A 86 -1.43 -14.25 -51.31
CA GLY A 86 -2.10 -13.99 -52.59
C GLY A 86 -2.97 -12.73 -52.64
N GLY A 87 -2.80 -11.82 -51.69
CA GLY A 87 -3.45 -10.49 -51.70
C GLY A 87 -4.83 -10.44 -51.03
N GLU A 88 -5.43 -11.59 -50.71
CA GLU A 88 -6.65 -11.69 -49.91
C GLU A 88 -6.54 -12.88 -48.96
N ALA A 89 -6.68 -12.65 -47.65
CA ALA A 89 -6.58 -13.71 -46.65
C ALA A 89 -7.56 -13.50 -45.48
N ASN A 90 -7.95 -14.60 -44.81
CA ASN A 90 -8.71 -14.51 -43.57
C ASN A 90 -7.83 -13.97 -42.43
N LEU A 91 -8.44 -13.24 -41.49
CA LEU A 91 -7.72 -12.69 -40.33
C LEU A 91 -6.97 -13.78 -39.54
N GLU A 92 -7.57 -14.93 -39.29
CA GLU A 92 -6.94 -16.03 -38.54
C GLU A 92 -5.73 -16.63 -39.28
N GLU A 93 -5.78 -16.69 -40.61
CA GLU A 93 -4.68 -17.17 -41.45
C GLU A 93 -3.54 -16.14 -41.47
N ALA A 94 -3.87 -14.85 -41.60
CA ALA A 94 -2.90 -13.76 -41.55
C ALA A 94 -2.21 -13.65 -40.18
N ILE A 95 -2.93 -13.89 -39.07
CA ILE A 95 -2.36 -13.91 -37.71
C ILE A 95 -1.37 -15.06 -37.56
N LYS A 96 -1.75 -16.27 -37.99
CA LYS A 96 -0.85 -17.45 -37.93
C LYS A 96 0.41 -17.24 -38.75
N PHE A 97 0.30 -16.63 -39.92
CA PHE A 97 1.44 -16.41 -40.82
C PHE A 97 2.34 -15.25 -40.36
N SER A 98 1.77 -14.22 -39.71
CA SER A 98 2.54 -13.07 -39.18
C SER A 98 3.15 -13.30 -37.79
N ASN A 99 2.85 -14.44 -37.15
CA ASN A 99 3.31 -14.80 -35.80
C ASN A 99 3.00 -13.71 -34.74
N LEU A 100 1.84 -13.07 -34.86
CA LEU A 100 1.37 -12.03 -33.94
C LEU A 100 0.37 -12.59 -32.91
N GLU A 101 0.34 -12.00 -31.72
CA GLU A 101 -0.73 -12.27 -30.76
C GLU A 101 -2.08 -11.71 -31.26
N LYS A 102 -3.17 -12.40 -30.90
CA LYS A 102 -4.53 -12.11 -31.39
C LYS A 102 -5.02 -10.70 -31.04
N ASN A 103 -4.67 -10.21 -29.84
CA ASN A 103 -4.94 -8.85 -29.35
C ASN A 103 -4.27 -7.75 -30.21
N LEU A 104 -3.01 -7.95 -30.61
CA LEU A 104 -2.26 -7.00 -31.44
C LEU A 104 -2.79 -6.96 -32.87
N ALA A 105 -3.29 -8.09 -33.36
CA ALA A 105 -3.86 -8.18 -34.69
C ALA A 105 -5.17 -7.38 -34.84
N GLU A 106 -6.01 -7.35 -33.81
CA GLU A 106 -7.24 -6.54 -33.82
C GLU A 106 -6.93 -5.03 -33.86
N ILE A 107 -5.88 -4.59 -33.16
CA ILE A 107 -5.41 -3.20 -33.19
C ILE A 107 -4.83 -2.86 -34.57
N ALA A 108 -4.04 -3.77 -35.14
CA ALA A 108 -3.41 -3.61 -36.45
C ALA A 108 -4.44 -3.43 -37.58
N LEU A 109 -5.60 -4.09 -37.52
CA LEU A 109 -6.69 -3.92 -38.49
C LEU A 109 -7.15 -2.47 -38.61
N GLY A 110 -7.32 -1.77 -37.49
CA GLY A 110 -7.70 -0.35 -37.47
C GLY A 110 -6.65 0.53 -38.17
N TRP A 111 -5.37 0.22 -38.00
CA TRP A 111 -4.27 0.95 -38.62
C TRP A 111 -4.11 0.65 -40.11
N ILE A 112 -4.35 -0.59 -40.55
CA ILE A 112 -4.32 -0.97 -41.97
C ILE A 112 -5.33 -0.14 -42.77
N VAL A 113 -6.56 0.01 -42.24
CA VAL A 113 -7.60 0.83 -42.87
C VAL A 113 -7.23 2.32 -42.82
N LYS A 114 -6.78 2.81 -41.66
CA LYS A 114 -6.43 4.22 -41.46
C LYS A 114 -5.26 4.69 -42.33
N LYS A 115 -4.30 3.80 -42.60
CA LYS A 115 -3.15 4.05 -43.49
C LYS A 115 -3.47 3.78 -44.97
N GLY A 116 -4.68 3.30 -45.28
CA GLY A 116 -5.06 2.93 -46.64
C GLY A 116 -4.30 1.73 -47.21
N TRP A 117 -3.70 0.91 -46.36
CA TRP A 117 -2.88 -0.25 -46.77
C TRP A 117 -3.70 -1.47 -47.16
N GLY A 118 -5.00 -1.50 -46.82
CA GLY A 118 -5.90 -2.57 -47.19
C GLY A 118 -7.36 -2.27 -46.85
N LYS A 119 -8.27 -3.06 -47.41
CA LYS A 119 -9.72 -3.00 -47.15
C LYS A 119 -10.15 -4.21 -46.32
N ILE A 120 -11.06 -4.00 -45.37
CA ILE A 120 -11.65 -5.07 -44.57
C ILE A 120 -12.98 -5.47 -45.20
N LEU A 121 -13.12 -6.76 -45.55
CA LEU A 121 -14.35 -7.34 -46.09
C LEU A 121 -14.98 -8.25 -45.02
N ARG A 122 -16.29 -8.12 -44.80
CA ARG A 122 -17.06 -8.96 -43.86
C ARG A 122 -18.01 -9.85 -44.65
N GLU A 123 -17.78 -11.16 -44.62
CA GLU A 123 -18.64 -12.17 -45.25
C GLU A 123 -18.95 -13.30 -44.26
N LYS A 124 -20.25 -13.58 -44.03
CA LYS A 124 -20.75 -14.76 -43.27
C LYS A 124 -19.92 -15.09 -42.02
N GLU A 125 -19.84 -14.14 -41.09
CA GLU A 125 -19.12 -14.21 -39.80
C GLU A 125 -17.58 -14.27 -39.86
N LYS A 126 -16.95 -14.12 -41.04
CA LYS A 126 -15.49 -14.08 -41.18
C LYS A 126 -15.00 -12.71 -41.66
N VAL A 127 -13.89 -12.26 -41.08
CA VAL A 127 -13.20 -11.01 -41.44
C VAL A 127 -12.05 -11.34 -42.40
N LYS A 128 -12.12 -10.81 -43.62
CA LYS A 128 -11.07 -10.90 -44.64
C LYS A 128 -10.37 -9.57 -44.81
N ILE A 129 -9.08 -9.62 -45.11
CA ILE A 129 -8.26 -8.45 -45.43
C ILE A 129 -7.86 -8.57 -46.90
N LYS A 130 -8.13 -7.52 -47.68
CA LYS A 130 -7.69 -7.40 -49.07
C LYS A 130 -6.64 -6.31 -49.20
N VAL A 131 -5.49 -6.66 -49.75
CA VAL A 131 -4.37 -5.75 -50.02
C VAL A 131 -4.05 -5.80 -51.51
N GLU A 132 -4.24 -4.68 -52.20
CA GLU A 132 -4.06 -4.60 -53.66
C GLU A 132 -2.59 -4.41 -54.06
N LYS A 133 -1.77 -3.76 -53.22
CA LYS A 133 -0.34 -3.50 -53.47
C LYS A 133 0.43 -3.45 -52.16
N LYS A 134 1.71 -3.87 -52.19
CA LYS A 134 2.63 -3.68 -51.07
C LYS A 134 2.78 -2.17 -50.75
N PRO A 135 2.40 -1.71 -49.54
CA PRO A 135 2.51 -0.30 -49.21
C PRO A 135 3.97 0.11 -49.05
N GLU A 136 4.29 1.35 -49.41
CA GLU A 136 5.59 1.94 -49.13
C GLU A 136 5.80 2.14 -47.62
N GLU A 137 7.04 2.33 -47.20
CA GLU A 137 7.41 2.58 -45.80
C GLU A 137 6.72 3.86 -45.29
N GLY A 138 5.96 3.73 -44.20
CA GLY A 138 5.24 4.83 -43.59
C GLY A 138 6.18 5.85 -42.94
N ILE A 139 5.74 7.10 -42.85
CA ILE A 139 6.50 8.15 -42.17
C ILE A 139 6.69 7.80 -40.68
N ASP A 140 5.72 7.11 -40.07
CA ASP A 140 5.83 6.66 -38.69
C ASP A 140 6.87 5.55 -38.50
N GLU A 141 7.03 4.64 -39.46
CA GLU A 141 8.13 3.65 -39.49
C GLU A 141 9.49 4.36 -39.62
N LYS A 142 9.59 5.38 -40.49
CA LYS A 142 10.81 6.18 -40.65
C LYS A 142 11.17 6.95 -39.38
N ILE A 143 10.19 7.51 -38.67
CA ILE A 143 10.41 8.19 -37.39
C ILE A 143 10.95 7.22 -36.34
N LEU A 144 10.35 6.02 -36.22
CA LEU A 144 10.82 5.01 -35.27
C LEU A 144 12.25 4.59 -35.60
N LYS A 145 12.57 4.34 -36.87
CA LYS A 145 13.93 4.00 -37.30
C LYS A 145 14.93 5.12 -37.06
N LYS A 146 14.55 6.36 -37.36
CA LYS A 146 15.37 7.55 -37.12
C LYS A 146 15.75 7.67 -35.65
N ILE A 147 14.80 7.50 -34.73
CA ILE A 147 15.07 7.54 -33.27
C ILE A 147 15.88 6.32 -32.82
N PHE A 148 15.62 5.14 -33.40
CA PHE A 148 16.36 3.92 -33.10
C PHE A 148 17.85 4.04 -33.42
N ASP A 149 18.19 4.57 -34.61
CA ASP A 149 19.56 4.68 -35.11
C ASP A 149 20.43 5.63 -34.27
N VAL A 150 19.84 6.72 -33.77
CA VAL A 150 20.54 7.73 -32.95
C VAL A 150 20.40 7.50 -31.44
N GLY A 151 19.47 6.63 -31.02
CA GLY A 151 19.13 6.35 -29.62
C GLY A 151 18.28 7.44 -28.95
N GLU A 152 18.52 8.72 -29.26
CA GLU A 152 17.73 9.87 -28.82
C GLU A 152 17.66 10.94 -29.91
N ALA A 153 16.46 11.46 -30.19
CA ALA A 153 16.27 12.49 -31.21
C ALA A 153 15.71 13.77 -30.58
N SER A 154 16.22 14.92 -31.00
CA SER A 154 15.76 16.23 -30.53
C SER A 154 14.51 16.69 -31.29
N LEU A 155 13.74 17.59 -30.70
CA LEU A 155 12.59 18.20 -31.38
C LEU A 155 12.99 18.90 -32.69
N GLU A 156 14.17 19.52 -32.74
CA GLU A 156 14.66 20.20 -33.93
C GLU A 156 15.02 19.24 -35.08
N ASP A 157 15.12 17.93 -34.81
CA ASP A 157 15.41 16.92 -35.84
C ASP A 157 14.18 16.57 -36.68
N PHE A 158 12.98 17.07 -36.33
CA PHE A 158 11.72 16.70 -36.99
C PHE A 158 11.03 17.90 -37.63
N SER A 159 10.46 17.66 -38.81
CA SER A 159 9.56 18.61 -39.47
C SER A 159 8.21 18.71 -38.74
N GLN A 160 7.45 19.78 -39.01
CA GLN A 160 6.13 20.02 -38.39
C GLN A 160 5.14 18.87 -38.63
N ASP A 161 5.21 18.19 -39.78
CA ASP A 161 4.32 17.07 -40.08
C ASP A 161 4.76 15.77 -39.40
N GLU A 162 6.06 15.57 -39.18
CA GLU A 162 6.58 14.46 -38.37
C GLU A 162 6.23 14.61 -36.89
N LEU A 163 6.25 15.83 -36.34
CA LEU A 163 5.88 16.09 -34.94
C LEU A 163 4.42 15.73 -34.64
N LYS A 164 3.49 15.98 -35.57
CA LYS A 164 2.09 15.53 -35.43
C LYS A 164 1.97 14.01 -35.37
N LEU A 165 2.82 13.30 -36.10
CA LEU A 165 2.86 11.83 -36.10
C LEU A 165 3.52 11.29 -34.82
N ILE A 166 4.52 11.99 -34.28
CA ILE A 166 5.12 11.68 -32.98
C ILE A 166 4.07 11.69 -31.86
N ASP A 167 3.14 12.66 -31.85
CA ASP A 167 2.03 12.67 -30.87
C ASP A 167 1.08 11.47 -31.03
N GLY A 168 0.94 10.95 -32.26
CA GLY A 168 0.26 9.68 -32.53
C GLY A 168 1.01 8.50 -31.93
N LEU A 169 2.32 8.43 -32.14
CA LEU A 169 3.20 7.37 -31.64
C LEU A 169 3.34 7.40 -30.10
N LYS A 170 3.31 8.58 -29.48
CA LYS A 170 3.23 8.76 -28.02
C LYS A 170 1.94 8.18 -27.45
N ARG A 171 0.79 8.44 -28.08
CA ARG A 171 -0.51 7.84 -27.68
C ARG A 171 -0.53 6.32 -27.83
N ARG A 172 0.22 5.79 -28.81
CA ARG A 172 0.45 4.34 -28.98
C ARG A 172 1.48 3.76 -28.00
N LYS A 173 2.08 4.58 -27.11
CA LYS A 173 3.15 4.19 -26.18
C LYS A 173 4.42 3.61 -26.85
N LEU A 174 4.70 4.03 -28.08
CA LEU A 174 5.91 3.62 -28.83
C LEU A 174 7.08 4.59 -28.61
N ILE A 175 6.75 5.86 -28.34
CA ILE A 175 7.70 6.93 -28.06
C ILE A 175 7.33 7.56 -26.72
N PHE A 176 8.33 7.93 -25.93
CA PHE A 176 8.16 8.84 -24.81
C PHE A 176 9.06 10.06 -24.98
N GLU A 177 8.61 11.19 -24.44
CA GLU A 177 9.39 12.43 -24.43
C GLU A 177 9.99 12.67 -23.07
N LYS A 178 11.20 13.24 -23.05
CA LYS A 178 11.90 13.64 -21.84
C LYS A 178 12.37 15.07 -22.02
N VAL A 179 11.93 15.94 -21.10
CA VAL A 179 12.42 17.31 -21.05
C VAL A 179 13.75 17.31 -20.31
N VAL A 180 14.83 17.62 -21.01
CA VAL A 180 16.16 17.83 -20.43
C VAL A 180 16.33 19.31 -20.16
N VAL A 181 16.39 19.66 -18.87
CA VAL A 181 16.71 21.02 -18.43
C VAL A 181 18.21 21.14 -18.22
N SER A 182 18.84 22.02 -18.98
CA SER A 182 20.24 22.42 -18.76
C SER A 182 20.27 23.84 -18.23
N ARG A 183 20.94 24.04 -17.10
CA ARG A 183 21.19 25.38 -16.55
C ARG A 183 22.51 25.90 -17.12
N ILE A 184 22.42 27.04 -17.80
CA ILE A 184 23.54 27.78 -18.39
C ILE A 184 24.01 28.80 -17.36
N VAL A 185 25.31 28.98 -17.26
CA VAL A 185 25.97 29.92 -16.36
C VAL A 185 26.79 30.89 -17.19
N ARG A 186 26.52 32.18 -17.05
CA ARG A 186 27.24 33.28 -17.70
C ARG A 186 28.04 34.08 -16.69
N LEU A 187 29.27 34.43 -17.04
CA LEU A 187 30.12 35.33 -16.24
C LEU A 187 29.65 36.78 -16.41
N THR A 188 29.55 37.53 -15.30
CA THR A 188 29.25 38.97 -15.34
C THR A 188 30.53 39.80 -15.30
N GLU A 189 30.45 41.09 -15.63
CA GLU A 189 31.58 42.04 -15.50
C GLU A 189 32.11 42.13 -14.06
N ALA A 190 31.22 42.02 -13.07
CA ALA A 190 31.59 41.97 -11.66
C ALA A 190 32.39 40.68 -11.32
N GLY A 191 32.03 39.55 -11.94
CA GLY A 191 32.77 38.29 -11.81
C GLY A 191 34.17 38.34 -12.43
N LEU A 192 34.30 38.99 -13.59
CA LEU A 192 35.59 39.25 -14.26
C LEU A 192 36.52 40.09 -13.38
N THR A 193 36.02 41.21 -12.86
CA THR A 193 36.80 42.12 -11.98
C THR A 193 37.27 41.42 -10.71
N GLN A 194 36.49 40.46 -10.21
CA GLN A 194 36.83 39.72 -9.01
C GLN A 194 37.93 38.67 -9.22
N LEU A 195 38.11 38.15 -10.45
CA LEU A 195 39.20 37.24 -10.81
C LEU A 195 40.57 37.93 -10.84
N GLU A 196 40.61 39.23 -11.11
CA GLU A 196 41.84 40.02 -11.20
C GLU A 196 42.46 40.36 -9.83
N LYS A 197 41.67 40.28 -8.75
CA LYS A 197 42.17 40.51 -7.39
C LYS A 197 42.98 39.29 -6.92
N LYS A 198 44.23 39.50 -6.49
CA LYS A 198 45.00 38.49 -5.75
C LYS A 198 44.26 38.16 -4.44
N ILE A 199 43.69 36.96 -4.34
CA ILE A 199 43.03 36.46 -3.14
C ILE A 199 43.99 35.48 -2.44
N GLU A 200 44.35 35.78 -1.19
CA GLU A 200 44.95 34.80 -0.29
C GLU A 200 43.85 33.93 0.31
N PHE A 201 43.89 32.63 0.02
CA PHE A 201 42.97 31.67 0.61
C PHE A 201 43.54 31.18 1.94
N LYS A 202 43.00 31.67 3.06
CA LYS A 202 43.21 30.98 4.35
C LYS A 202 42.43 29.66 4.31
N PRO A 203 43.04 28.51 4.65
CA PRO A 203 42.32 27.24 4.68
C PRO A 203 41.16 27.33 5.69
N GLU A 204 39.95 27.16 5.19
CA GLU A 204 38.72 27.10 5.98
C GLU A 204 38.39 25.63 6.25
N ILE A 205 38.18 25.29 7.52
CA ILE A 205 37.80 23.94 7.95
C ILE A 205 36.36 23.92 8.46
N THR A 206 35.63 22.85 8.17
CA THR A 206 34.23 22.66 8.58
C THR A 206 34.07 21.87 9.86
N VAL A 207 35.05 21.01 10.19
CA VAL A 207 35.03 20.13 11.36
C VAL A 207 36.38 20.19 12.07
N LEU A 208 36.33 20.36 13.40
CA LEU A 208 37.51 20.28 14.25
C LEU A 208 37.89 18.80 14.44
N THR A 209 39.05 18.37 13.94
CA THR A 209 39.53 17.00 14.10
C THR A 209 40.41 16.86 15.34
N SER A 210 40.53 15.63 15.86
CA SER A 210 41.39 15.34 17.01
C SER A 210 42.86 15.73 16.75
N GLU A 211 43.37 15.47 15.53
CA GLU A 211 44.74 15.87 15.14
C GLU A 211 44.95 17.39 15.22
N LEU A 212 44.00 18.19 14.71
CA LEU A 212 44.09 19.65 14.72
C LEU A 212 44.09 20.23 16.13
N ILE A 213 43.34 19.60 17.04
CA ILE A 213 43.30 19.95 18.47
C ILE A 213 44.66 19.67 19.11
N VAL A 214 45.20 18.46 18.91
CA VAL A 214 46.48 18.02 19.48
C VAL A 214 47.64 18.85 18.93
N SER A 215 47.63 19.18 17.64
CA SER A 215 48.71 19.90 16.97
C SER A 215 48.66 21.43 17.15
N GLY A 216 47.59 21.99 17.73
CA GLY A 216 47.40 23.43 17.91
C GLY A 216 47.11 24.22 16.63
N ARG A 217 47.16 23.59 15.45
CA ARG A 217 46.94 24.20 14.13
C ARG A 217 45.52 24.76 13.96
N TRP A 218 44.58 24.34 14.79
CA TRP A 218 43.21 24.88 14.81
C TRP A 218 43.14 26.40 15.05
N ARG A 219 44.19 27.00 15.63
CA ARG A 219 44.31 28.46 15.86
C ARG A 219 44.69 29.26 14.61
N GLU A 220 45.24 28.60 13.59
CA GLU A 220 45.77 29.22 12.37
C GLU A 220 44.78 29.12 11.19
N VAL A 221 43.79 28.25 11.31
CA VAL A 221 42.76 27.98 10.30
C VAL A 221 41.46 28.71 10.65
N LYS A 222 40.68 29.08 9.64
CA LYS A 222 39.36 29.68 9.86
C LYS A 222 38.33 28.56 10.01
N LEU A 223 37.60 28.52 11.11
CA LEU A 223 36.45 27.63 11.27
C LEU A 223 35.25 28.24 10.55
N LYS A 224 34.62 27.46 9.65
CA LYS A 224 33.37 27.88 9.02
C LYS A 224 32.29 28.03 10.09
N GLU A 225 31.61 29.17 10.13
CA GLU A 225 30.50 29.39 11.05
C GLU A 225 29.39 28.37 10.81
N TYR A 226 28.89 27.78 11.89
CA TYR A 226 27.78 26.83 11.83
C TYR A 226 26.46 27.60 11.68
N ASP A 227 25.73 27.32 10.60
CA ASP A 227 24.40 27.88 10.42
C ASP A 227 23.41 27.19 11.37
N VAL A 228 23.10 27.88 12.48
CA VAL A 228 22.14 27.40 13.49
C VAL A 228 20.70 27.34 12.98
N THR A 229 20.41 27.91 11.80
CA THR A 229 19.09 27.84 11.15
C THR A 229 18.97 26.66 10.21
N ALA A 230 20.08 25.98 9.89
CA ALA A 230 20.09 24.81 9.02
C ALA A 230 19.36 23.65 9.70
N ILE A 231 18.46 23.01 8.94
CA ILE A 231 17.78 21.80 9.39
C ILE A 231 18.83 20.68 9.49
N PRO A 232 19.04 20.10 10.68
CA PRO A 232 19.99 19.00 10.83
C PRO A 232 19.51 17.79 10.03
N PRO A 233 20.42 16.86 9.64
CA PRO A 233 20.02 15.63 8.99
C PRO A 233 19.02 14.86 9.85
N THR A 234 17.87 14.49 9.28
CA THR A 234 16.89 13.66 9.97
C THR A 234 17.47 12.28 10.19
N ILE A 235 17.59 11.87 11.45
CA ILE A 235 17.96 10.51 11.84
C ILE A 235 16.69 9.67 12.01
N TYR A 236 16.69 8.45 11.48
CA TYR A 236 15.57 7.52 11.59
C TYR A 236 15.97 6.36 12.51
N PRO A 237 15.76 6.49 13.84
CA PRO A 237 16.00 5.37 14.76
C PRO A 237 15.03 4.22 14.47
N GLY A 238 15.37 3.02 14.95
CA GLY A 238 14.44 1.89 14.92
C GLY A 238 13.16 2.22 15.68
N LYS A 239 12.00 2.08 15.03
CA LYS A 239 10.68 2.38 15.60
C LYS A 239 9.79 1.15 15.51
N LYS A 240 8.95 0.94 16.52
CA LYS A 240 7.90 -0.09 16.46
C LYS A 240 6.77 0.42 15.57
N HIS A 241 6.09 -0.48 14.86
CA HIS A 241 4.95 -0.09 14.04
C HIS A 241 3.89 0.58 14.94
N PHE A 242 3.45 1.80 14.61
CA PHE A 242 2.54 2.60 15.45
C PHE A 242 1.27 1.83 15.84
N TYR A 243 0.72 1.03 14.91
CA TYR A 243 -0.42 0.17 15.23
C TYR A 243 -0.10 -0.91 16.28
N LEU A 244 1.10 -1.52 16.24
CA LEU A 244 1.53 -2.47 17.28
C LEU A 244 1.79 -1.77 18.63
N GLU A 245 2.22 -0.51 18.63
CA GLU A 245 2.32 0.29 19.86
C GLU A 245 0.94 0.51 20.50
N PHE A 246 -0.08 0.81 19.68
CA PHE A 246 -1.47 0.90 20.13
C PHE A 246 -2.00 -0.46 20.67
N LEU A 247 -1.68 -1.58 20.02
CA LEU A 247 -2.04 -2.90 20.54
C LEU A 247 -1.40 -3.17 21.91
N ASP A 248 -0.13 -2.80 22.10
CA ASP A 248 0.54 -2.91 23.40
C ASP A 248 -0.12 -2.04 24.47
N GLU A 249 -0.52 -0.81 24.12
CA GLU A 249 -1.24 0.09 25.02
C GLU A 249 -2.57 -0.51 25.46
N LEU A 250 -3.37 -1.00 24.51
CA LEU A 250 -4.64 -1.68 24.80
C LEU A 250 -4.43 -2.88 25.73
N LYS A 251 -3.43 -3.72 25.46
CA LYS A 251 -3.08 -4.87 26.33
C LYS A 251 -2.72 -4.41 27.74
N LYS A 252 -1.88 -3.38 27.87
CA LYS A 252 -1.46 -2.82 29.17
C LYS A 252 -2.65 -2.30 29.96
N ILE A 253 -3.60 -1.62 29.32
CA ILE A 253 -4.83 -1.13 29.95
C ILE A 253 -5.63 -2.31 30.51
N LEU A 254 -5.90 -3.34 29.70
CA LEU A 254 -6.70 -4.50 30.12
C LEU A 254 -6.02 -5.28 31.25
N VAL A 255 -4.71 -5.47 31.18
CA VAL A 255 -3.92 -6.09 32.27
C VAL A 255 -4.01 -5.25 33.55
N SER A 256 -3.93 -3.91 33.45
CA SER A 256 -4.06 -3.01 34.60
C SER A 256 -5.47 -3.03 35.21
N MET A 257 -6.50 -3.36 34.41
CA MET A 257 -7.87 -3.60 34.87
C MET A 257 -8.09 -5.00 35.48
N GLY A 258 -7.02 -5.82 35.52
CA GLY A 258 -7.00 -7.15 36.12
C GLY A 258 -7.45 -8.27 35.18
N PHE A 259 -7.42 -8.07 33.86
CA PHE A 259 -7.68 -9.14 32.90
C PHE A 259 -6.42 -9.97 32.63
N GLU A 260 -6.61 -11.28 32.50
CA GLU A 260 -5.59 -12.24 32.06
C GLU A 260 -5.63 -12.39 30.53
N GLU A 261 -4.47 -12.29 29.87
CA GLU A 261 -4.38 -12.51 28.43
C GLU A 261 -4.44 -14.00 28.10
N ALA A 262 -5.30 -14.35 27.14
CA ALA A 262 -5.40 -15.69 26.59
C ALA A 262 -5.20 -15.68 25.08
N ASP A 263 -4.65 -16.77 24.56
CA ASP A 263 -4.44 -16.98 23.13
C ASP A 263 -5.11 -18.27 22.64
N GLY A 264 -5.37 -18.32 21.34
CA GLY A 264 -5.98 -19.47 20.67
C GLY A 264 -5.61 -19.54 19.19
N PRO A 265 -5.85 -20.68 18.55
CA PRO A 265 -5.40 -20.92 17.18
C PRO A 265 -6.16 -20.04 16.17
N TYR A 266 -5.50 -19.70 15.06
CA TYR A 266 -6.14 -19.04 13.92
C TYR A 266 -7.07 -19.97 13.14
N VAL A 267 -6.78 -21.27 13.13
CA VAL A 267 -7.63 -22.28 12.52
C VAL A 267 -8.47 -22.92 13.62
N GLU A 268 -9.79 -22.81 13.48
CA GLU A 268 -10.77 -23.37 14.39
C GLU A 268 -11.62 -24.43 13.70
N THR A 269 -12.16 -25.37 14.48
CA THR A 269 -13.29 -26.18 14.01
C THR A 269 -14.57 -25.35 14.12
N GLU A 270 -15.53 -25.51 13.22
CA GLU A 270 -16.84 -24.86 13.32
C GLU A 270 -17.53 -25.10 14.69
N LEU A 271 -17.24 -26.24 15.34
CA LEU A 271 -17.66 -26.50 16.72
C LEU A 271 -17.29 -25.34 17.67
N TRP A 272 -16.03 -24.92 17.66
CA TRP A 272 -15.52 -23.90 18.58
C TRP A 272 -15.79 -22.48 18.09
N ASN A 273 -15.74 -22.25 16.79
CA ASN A 273 -15.98 -20.94 16.22
C ASN A 273 -17.46 -20.53 16.29
N PHE A 274 -18.39 -21.50 16.24
CA PHE A 274 -19.82 -21.23 16.12
C PHE A 274 -20.71 -22.07 17.04
N ASP A 275 -20.62 -23.41 17.00
CA ASP A 275 -21.62 -24.27 17.67
C ASP A 275 -21.60 -24.11 19.20
N VAL A 276 -20.42 -24.03 19.81
CA VAL A 276 -20.25 -23.81 21.26
C VAL A 276 -20.80 -22.44 21.68
N LEU A 277 -20.82 -21.48 20.75
CA LEU A 277 -21.42 -20.16 20.92
C LEU A 277 -22.92 -20.15 20.58
N PHE A 278 -23.55 -21.32 20.53
CA PHE A 278 -24.98 -21.48 20.29
C PHE A 278 -25.50 -20.83 18.99
N GLN A 279 -24.62 -20.47 18.06
CA GLN A 279 -25.02 -20.01 16.73
C GLN A 279 -25.52 -21.20 15.92
N PRO A 280 -26.66 -21.17 15.22
CA PRO A 280 -27.19 -22.35 14.53
C PRO A 280 -26.38 -22.70 13.26
N GLN A 281 -26.46 -23.95 12.80
CA GLN A 281 -25.64 -24.47 11.68
C GLN A 281 -26.05 -23.96 10.30
N ASP A 282 -27.26 -23.43 10.17
CA ASP A 282 -27.81 -22.78 8.98
C ASP A 282 -27.67 -21.24 9.02
N HIS A 283 -26.92 -20.71 9.99
CA HIS A 283 -26.73 -19.27 10.12
C HIS A 283 -25.93 -18.70 8.92
N PRO A 284 -26.35 -17.57 8.29
CA PRO A 284 -25.68 -16.97 7.14
C PRO A 284 -24.18 -16.74 7.34
N ALA A 285 -23.78 -16.24 8.51
CA ALA A 285 -22.37 -16.03 8.87
C ALA A 285 -21.43 -17.27 8.79
N ARG A 286 -21.96 -18.49 8.59
CA ARG A 286 -21.19 -19.72 8.37
C ARG A 286 -20.97 -20.04 6.89
N GLU A 287 -21.65 -19.32 6.00
CA GLU A 287 -21.49 -19.48 4.58
C GLU A 287 -20.08 -19.09 4.13
N ILE A 288 -19.68 -19.58 2.96
CA ILE A 288 -18.35 -19.30 2.38
C ILE A 288 -18.15 -17.80 2.16
N HIS A 289 -19.26 -17.05 1.98
CA HIS A 289 -19.27 -15.61 1.82
C HIS A 289 -19.04 -14.83 3.12
N ASP A 290 -19.06 -15.49 4.29
CA ASP A 290 -18.88 -14.86 5.59
C ASP A 290 -17.77 -15.53 6.42
N SER A 291 -17.23 -16.67 5.99
CA SER A 291 -16.15 -17.38 6.67
C SER A 291 -15.21 -18.13 5.72
N TYR A 292 -13.90 -17.95 5.91
CA TYR A 292 -12.89 -18.68 5.15
C TYR A 292 -12.80 -20.15 5.58
N GLN A 293 -13.17 -21.07 4.68
CA GLN A 293 -13.03 -22.50 4.89
C GLN A 293 -11.62 -22.99 4.53
N ILE A 294 -11.09 -23.93 5.32
CA ILE A 294 -9.79 -24.55 5.03
C ILE A 294 -9.96 -25.62 3.96
N LYS A 295 -9.21 -25.50 2.87
CA LYS A 295 -9.23 -26.48 1.77
C LYS A 295 -8.51 -27.79 2.13
N ASN A 296 -7.36 -27.69 2.81
CA ASN A 296 -6.57 -28.87 3.20
C ASN A 296 -5.80 -28.61 4.52
N PRO A 297 -6.03 -29.39 5.58
CA PRO A 297 -7.10 -30.38 5.74
C PRO A 297 -8.48 -29.72 5.85
N ARG A 298 -9.53 -30.34 5.30
CA ARG A 298 -10.91 -29.81 5.39
C ARG A 298 -11.56 -30.02 6.76
N TYR A 299 -11.22 -31.13 7.43
CA TYR A 299 -11.85 -31.56 8.68
C TYR A 299 -10.82 -31.68 9.80
N GLY A 300 -11.23 -31.23 10.98
CA GLY A 300 -10.52 -31.40 12.24
C GLY A 300 -11.07 -32.55 13.08
N PHE A 301 -10.46 -32.72 14.26
CA PHE A 301 -10.84 -33.72 15.24
C PHE A 301 -11.66 -33.11 16.37
N LEU A 302 -12.83 -33.67 16.65
CA LEU A 302 -13.60 -33.33 17.84
C LEU A 302 -13.09 -34.15 19.03
N LYS A 303 -12.13 -33.60 19.76
CA LYS A 303 -11.44 -34.32 20.85
C LYS A 303 -12.36 -34.63 22.04
N ASP A 304 -13.16 -33.65 22.47
CA ASP A 304 -14.05 -33.80 23.61
C ASP A 304 -15.45 -34.26 23.19
N LYS A 305 -15.64 -35.59 23.13
CA LYS A 305 -16.94 -36.19 22.79
C LYS A 305 -18.05 -35.82 23.76
N ARG A 306 -17.74 -35.55 25.04
CA ARG A 306 -18.74 -35.16 26.04
C ARG A 306 -19.24 -33.74 25.79
N LEU A 307 -18.34 -32.82 25.47
CA LEU A 307 -18.72 -31.46 25.09
C LEU A 307 -19.56 -31.46 23.81
N VAL A 308 -19.15 -32.20 22.79
CA VAL A 308 -19.90 -32.33 21.53
C VAL A 308 -21.33 -32.79 21.79
N GLU A 309 -21.51 -33.83 22.61
CA GLU A 309 -22.84 -34.34 22.93
C GLU A 309 -23.68 -33.30 23.68
N LYS A 310 -23.11 -32.54 24.62
CA LYS A 310 -23.82 -31.46 25.30
C LYS A 310 -24.25 -30.36 24.33
N VAL A 311 -23.33 -29.90 23.48
CA VAL A 311 -23.60 -28.87 22.47
C VAL A 311 -24.71 -29.33 21.53
N LYS A 312 -24.60 -30.55 20.99
CA LYS A 312 -25.65 -31.17 20.16
C LYS A 312 -27.01 -31.11 20.86
N LYS A 313 -27.13 -31.62 22.08
CA LYS A 313 -28.40 -31.63 22.84
C LYS A 313 -28.94 -30.22 23.07
N THR A 314 -28.06 -29.27 23.37
CA THR A 314 -28.44 -27.87 23.56
C THR A 314 -28.97 -27.25 22.27
N HIS A 315 -28.35 -27.52 21.12
CA HIS A 315 -28.84 -27.07 19.81
C HIS A 315 -30.18 -27.70 19.43
N GLU A 316 -30.32 -29.01 19.59
CA GLU A 316 -31.52 -29.72 19.12
C GLU A 316 -32.75 -29.41 19.98
N TYR A 317 -32.61 -29.39 21.32
CA TYR A 317 -33.74 -29.26 22.24
C TYR A 317 -33.45 -28.47 23.54
N GLY A 318 -32.37 -27.69 23.58
CA GLY A 318 -32.03 -26.81 24.70
C GLY A 318 -31.36 -27.49 25.90
N TRP A 319 -31.50 -28.80 26.05
CA TRP A 319 -30.89 -29.60 27.13
C TRP A 319 -31.29 -29.12 28.54
N ILE A 320 -30.34 -28.77 29.42
CA ILE A 320 -30.61 -28.34 30.83
C ILE A 320 -30.78 -26.83 30.98
N THR A 321 -30.84 -26.09 29.88
CA THR A 321 -30.76 -24.62 29.90
C THR A 321 -32.11 -23.95 30.17
N GLY A 322 -33.21 -24.70 30.05
CA GLY A 322 -34.58 -24.16 30.04
C GLY A 322 -35.01 -23.61 28.68
N SER A 323 -34.12 -23.59 27.69
CA SER A 323 -34.41 -23.23 26.31
C SER A 323 -35.09 -24.36 25.54
N LYS A 324 -35.76 -24.02 24.43
CA LYS A 324 -36.28 -25.02 23.47
C LYS A 324 -35.21 -25.50 22.49
N GLY A 325 -34.01 -24.91 22.51
CA GLY A 325 -33.02 -25.09 21.45
C GLY A 325 -33.48 -24.44 20.15
N TRP A 326 -32.82 -24.80 19.05
CA TRP A 326 -33.17 -24.34 17.69
C TRP A 326 -34.13 -25.28 16.96
N GLY A 327 -34.33 -26.51 17.45
CA GLY A 327 -35.31 -27.45 16.88
C GLY A 327 -34.91 -28.10 15.55
N TYR A 328 -33.64 -27.97 15.12
CA TYR A 328 -33.08 -28.69 13.97
C TYR A 328 -32.27 -29.92 14.41
N ARG A 329 -31.87 -30.76 13.45
CA ARG A 329 -30.96 -31.90 13.69
C ARG A 329 -29.51 -31.47 13.52
N TRP A 330 -28.73 -31.54 14.59
CA TRP A 330 -27.35 -31.07 14.60
C TRP A 330 -26.41 -32.06 13.89
N ASN A 331 -25.54 -31.55 13.02
CA ASN A 331 -24.65 -32.35 12.19
C ASN A 331 -23.18 -32.26 12.64
N ALA A 332 -22.61 -33.40 13.03
CA ALA A 332 -21.22 -33.49 13.49
C ALA A 332 -20.19 -33.21 12.38
N ASP A 333 -20.51 -33.49 11.12
CA ASP A 333 -19.58 -33.26 10.01
C ASP A 333 -19.46 -31.77 9.66
N ILE A 334 -20.52 -30.98 9.90
CA ILE A 334 -20.44 -29.51 9.82
C ILE A 334 -19.50 -29.00 10.93
N ALA A 335 -19.73 -29.42 12.17
CA ALA A 335 -18.93 -29.02 13.32
C ALA A 335 -17.43 -29.36 13.20
N ARG A 336 -17.09 -30.38 12.41
CA ARG A 336 -15.71 -30.82 12.14
C ARG A 336 -15.00 -29.97 11.10
N ARG A 337 -15.70 -29.19 10.27
CA ARG A 337 -15.07 -28.38 9.23
C ARG A 337 -14.12 -27.38 9.87
N LEU A 338 -12.99 -27.18 9.21
CA LEU A 338 -12.00 -26.21 9.64
C LEU A 338 -12.25 -24.87 8.94
N VAL A 339 -12.19 -23.80 9.71
CA VAL A 339 -12.34 -22.42 9.26
C VAL A 339 -11.21 -21.57 9.83
N MET A 340 -10.85 -20.50 9.12
CA MET A 340 -10.12 -19.41 9.77
C MET A 340 -11.06 -18.75 10.78
N ARG A 341 -10.58 -18.51 11.99
CA ARG A 341 -11.37 -17.97 13.09
C ARG A 341 -11.90 -16.58 12.72
N SER A 342 -13.21 -16.41 12.75
CA SER A 342 -13.89 -15.16 12.39
C SER A 342 -14.07 -14.19 13.57
N GLN A 343 -13.90 -14.69 14.80
CA GLN A 343 -14.01 -13.91 16.04
C GLN A 343 -13.22 -14.54 17.18
N THR A 344 -12.65 -13.73 18.06
CA THR A 344 -11.90 -14.23 19.24
C THR A 344 -12.80 -14.76 20.37
N THR A 345 -14.13 -14.63 20.28
CA THR A 345 -15.11 -15.31 21.17
C THR A 345 -14.91 -16.83 21.23
N ALA A 346 -14.40 -17.45 20.17
CA ALA A 346 -14.01 -18.87 20.18
C ALA A 346 -12.93 -19.17 21.25
N VAL A 347 -11.98 -18.25 21.44
CA VAL A 347 -10.94 -18.32 22.48
C VAL A 347 -11.57 -18.21 23.86
N SER A 348 -12.55 -17.32 24.04
CA SER A 348 -13.35 -17.20 25.28
C SER A 348 -14.04 -18.51 25.65
N ALA A 349 -14.72 -19.14 24.69
CA ALA A 349 -15.34 -20.44 24.91
C ALA A 349 -14.32 -21.53 25.29
N ARG A 350 -13.17 -21.58 24.62
CA ARG A 350 -12.07 -22.51 24.95
C ARG A 350 -11.52 -22.26 26.35
N PHE A 351 -11.33 -21.01 26.73
CA PHE A 351 -10.86 -20.63 28.05
C PHE A 351 -11.85 -21.08 29.12
N LEU A 352 -13.14 -20.76 28.96
CA LEU A 352 -14.21 -21.16 29.87
C LEU A 352 -14.39 -22.69 29.98
N SER A 353 -14.06 -23.44 28.93
CA SER A 353 -14.07 -24.91 28.99
C SER A 353 -13.05 -25.48 29.99
N LYS A 354 -12.00 -24.71 30.30
CA LYS A 354 -10.92 -25.06 31.24
C LYS A 354 -11.08 -24.33 32.58
N HIS A 355 -11.48 -23.07 32.56
CA HIS A 355 -11.63 -22.20 33.73
C HIS A 355 -13.10 -21.90 33.98
N LYS A 356 -13.67 -22.53 35.02
CA LYS A 356 -15.14 -22.54 35.25
C LYS A 356 -15.59 -21.84 36.52
N LYS A 357 -14.64 -21.54 37.41
CA LYS A 357 -14.91 -21.01 38.74
C LYS A 357 -14.53 -19.53 38.78
N PRO A 358 -15.43 -18.64 39.24
CA PRO A 358 -15.13 -17.22 39.42
C PRO A 358 -14.12 -17.00 40.57
N PRO A 359 -13.49 -15.81 40.63
CA PRO A 359 -13.59 -14.73 39.65
C PRO A 359 -12.74 -15.00 38.40
N ILE A 360 -13.24 -14.64 37.22
CA ILE A 360 -12.48 -14.70 35.96
C ILE A 360 -12.58 -13.35 35.27
N LYS A 361 -11.44 -12.82 34.82
CA LYS A 361 -11.36 -11.74 33.85
C LYS A 361 -10.35 -12.16 32.80
N MET A 362 -10.78 -12.38 31.57
CA MET A 362 -9.91 -12.84 30.49
C MET A 362 -10.10 -11.94 29.29
N PHE A 363 -9.01 -11.67 28.56
CA PHE A 363 -9.08 -11.00 27.27
C PHE A 363 -8.19 -11.69 26.24
N CYS A 364 -8.47 -11.47 24.96
CA CYS A 364 -7.71 -11.99 23.83
C CYS A 364 -7.65 -10.93 22.74
N VAL A 365 -6.45 -10.41 22.45
CA VAL A 365 -6.19 -9.52 21.30
C VAL A 365 -5.50 -10.34 20.22
N SER A 366 -6.22 -10.67 19.16
CA SER A 366 -5.68 -11.54 18.11
C SER A 366 -6.32 -11.26 16.76
N ARG A 367 -5.63 -11.66 15.69
CA ARG A 367 -6.15 -11.55 14.34
C ARG A 367 -7.35 -12.48 14.13
N VAL A 368 -8.32 -12.00 13.37
CA VAL A 368 -9.49 -12.74 12.89
C VAL A 368 -9.64 -12.51 11.40
N PHE A 369 -10.38 -13.41 10.74
CA PHE A 369 -10.45 -13.46 9.28
C PHE A 369 -11.90 -13.50 8.82
N ARG A 370 -12.29 -12.55 7.98
CA ARG A 370 -13.63 -12.46 7.38
C ARG A 370 -13.49 -12.12 5.90
N PRO A 371 -14.22 -12.77 5.00
CA PRO A 371 -14.22 -12.47 3.57
C PRO A 371 -14.95 -11.16 3.23
N ASP A 372 -14.75 -10.12 4.03
CA ASP A 372 -15.31 -8.79 3.82
C ASP A 372 -14.68 -8.15 2.57
N VAL A 373 -15.41 -7.22 1.93
CA VAL A 373 -14.88 -6.44 0.81
C VAL A 373 -13.92 -5.37 1.33
N LEU A 374 -12.76 -5.24 0.70
CA LEU A 374 -11.74 -4.28 1.14
C LEU A 374 -12.20 -2.86 0.85
N ASP A 375 -12.41 -2.08 1.90
CA ASP A 375 -12.78 -0.67 1.83
C ASP A 375 -12.07 0.12 2.94
N ALA A 376 -12.43 1.39 3.14
CA ALA A 376 -11.80 2.25 4.14
C ALA A 376 -12.07 1.83 5.60
N LYS A 377 -13.09 0.99 5.84
CA LYS A 377 -13.58 0.57 7.17
C LYS A 377 -13.45 -0.93 7.43
N HIS A 378 -13.28 -1.75 6.39
CA HIS A 378 -13.27 -3.21 6.44
C HIS A 378 -12.03 -3.80 5.77
N ALA A 379 -11.46 -4.81 6.42
CA ALA A 379 -10.31 -5.56 5.96
C ALA A 379 -10.55 -7.07 6.16
N MET A 380 -9.92 -7.91 5.35
CA MET A 380 -10.15 -9.36 5.36
C MET A 380 -9.54 -10.02 6.59
N GLU A 381 -8.50 -9.36 7.12
CA GLU A 381 -7.87 -9.66 8.39
C GLU A 381 -7.81 -8.37 9.20
N PHE A 382 -8.20 -8.45 10.47
CA PHE A 382 -8.12 -7.35 11.42
C PHE A 382 -7.93 -7.90 12.84
N TYR A 383 -7.52 -7.05 13.77
CA TYR A 383 -7.42 -7.44 15.17
C TYR A 383 -8.77 -7.30 15.86
N HIS A 384 -9.16 -8.37 16.53
CA HIS A 384 -10.32 -8.39 17.41
C HIS A 384 -9.84 -8.55 18.85
N CYS A 385 -10.34 -7.70 19.74
CA CYS A 385 -10.10 -7.80 21.17
C CYS A 385 -11.39 -8.32 21.80
N GLU A 386 -11.36 -9.53 22.32
CA GLU A 386 -12.46 -10.09 23.10
C GLU A 386 -12.13 -9.99 24.58
N GLY A 387 -13.14 -9.80 25.42
CA GLY A 387 -13.00 -9.96 26.85
C GLY A 387 -14.24 -10.53 27.51
N ILE A 388 -14.00 -11.31 28.56
CA ILE A 388 -15.03 -11.93 29.38
C ILE A 388 -14.79 -11.70 30.86
N VAL A 389 -15.88 -11.55 31.62
CA VAL A 389 -15.84 -11.48 33.09
C VAL A 389 -16.88 -12.44 33.66
N VAL A 390 -16.46 -13.27 34.62
CA VAL A 390 -17.30 -14.28 35.28
C VAL A 390 -17.25 -14.06 36.78
N ASP A 391 -18.42 -13.88 37.37
CA ASP A 391 -18.62 -13.74 38.82
C ASP A 391 -20.08 -14.03 39.19
N GLU A 392 -20.36 -14.22 40.48
CA GLU A 392 -21.67 -14.67 40.97
C GLU A 392 -22.77 -13.61 40.79
N ASN A 393 -22.42 -12.32 40.94
CA ASN A 393 -23.37 -11.21 41.01
C ASN A 393 -23.25 -10.21 39.85
N LEU A 394 -22.83 -10.68 38.66
CA LEU A 394 -22.72 -9.80 37.50
C LEU A 394 -24.10 -9.46 36.92
N THR A 395 -24.25 -8.21 36.50
CA THR A 395 -25.46 -7.69 35.87
C THR A 395 -25.07 -6.96 34.59
N PHE A 396 -26.04 -6.72 33.72
CA PHE A 396 -25.82 -5.96 32.49
C PHE A 396 -25.29 -4.54 32.75
N LYS A 397 -25.61 -3.91 33.90
CA LYS A 397 -25.05 -2.61 34.28
C LYS A 397 -23.53 -2.64 34.46
N HIS A 398 -22.99 -3.74 35.01
CA HIS A 398 -21.55 -3.90 35.16
C HIS A 398 -20.84 -3.97 33.80
N LEU A 399 -21.47 -4.57 32.79
CA LEU A 399 -20.94 -4.61 31.42
C LEU A 399 -20.85 -3.21 30.82
N LEU A 400 -21.92 -2.42 30.90
CA LEU A 400 -21.93 -1.05 30.37
C LEU A 400 -20.90 -0.16 31.06
N GLY A 401 -20.80 -0.25 32.39
CA GLY A 401 -19.79 0.48 33.17
C GLY A 401 -18.37 0.09 32.77
N MET A 402 -18.11 -1.20 32.57
CA MET A 402 -16.80 -1.70 32.15
C MET A 402 -16.40 -1.20 30.76
N LEU A 403 -17.32 -1.22 29.78
CA LEU A 403 -17.06 -0.70 28.44
C LEU A 403 -16.77 0.81 28.47
N ASN A 404 -17.50 1.57 29.30
CA ASN A 404 -17.23 2.99 29.50
C ASN A 404 -15.84 3.24 30.09
N GLU A 405 -15.41 2.45 31.08
CA GLU A 405 -14.06 2.57 31.66
C GLU A 405 -12.96 2.18 30.66
N ILE A 406 -13.17 1.17 29.80
CA ILE A 406 -12.21 0.81 28.74
C ILE A 406 -12.05 1.97 27.74
N VAL A 407 -13.15 2.54 27.25
CA VAL A 407 -13.12 3.66 26.28
C VAL A 407 -12.48 4.91 26.90
N LYS A 408 -12.76 5.17 28.19
CA LYS A 408 -12.16 6.27 28.95
C LYS A 408 -10.66 6.07 29.16
N ALA A 409 -10.22 4.84 29.47
CA ALA A 409 -8.80 4.52 29.64
C ALA A 409 -8.01 4.65 28.33
N LEU A 410 -8.66 4.39 27.19
CA LEU A 410 -8.09 4.64 25.86
C LEU A 410 -8.14 6.13 25.44
N ASP A 411 -8.81 6.98 26.21
CA ASP A 411 -8.98 8.41 25.92
C ASP A 411 -9.56 8.64 24.50
N ILE A 412 -10.67 7.94 24.23
CA ILE A 412 -11.44 7.98 22.95
C ILE A 412 -12.73 8.80 23.10
N GLY A 413 -13.06 9.26 24.32
CA GLY A 413 -14.21 10.11 24.60
C GLY A 413 -15.42 9.33 25.13
N LYS A 414 -16.61 9.60 24.60
CA LYS A 414 -17.88 9.03 25.07
C LYS A 414 -18.27 7.78 24.28
N VAL A 415 -18.85 6.81 24.97
CA VAL A 415 -19.49 5.63 24.40
C VAL A 415 -21.00 5.75 24.50
N GLU A 416 -21.71 5.41 23.42
CA GLU A 416 -23.16 5.32 23.38
C GLU A 416 -23.58 3.87 23.13
N PHE A 417 -24.71 3.47 23.71
CA PHE A 417 -25.18 2.08 23.68
C PHE A 417 -26.52 1.96 22.98
N LYS A 418 -26.62 0.96 22.09
CA LYS A 418 -27.87 0.62 21.39
C LYS A 418 -28.16 -0.87 21.57
N PRO A 419 -29.42 -1.27 21.84
CA PRO A 419 -29.78 -2.69 21.82
C PRO A 419 -29.39 -3.34 20.49
N GLY A 420 -28.70 -4.47 20.58
CA GLY A 420 -28.25 -5.27 19.44
C GLY A 420 -28.73 -6.70 19.54
N TYR A 421 -28.39 -7.54 18.57
CA TYR A 421 -28.66 -8.97 18.59
C TYR A 421 -27.41 -9.75 18.24
N PHE A 422 -27.01 -10.67 19.13
CA PHE A 422 -25.97 -11.66 18.85
C PHE A 422 -26.46 -13.05 19.31
N PRO A 423 -26.25 -14.13 18.52
CA PRO A 423 -26.79 -15.45 18.85
C PRO A 423 -26.35 -16.02 20.22
N PHE A 424 -25.17 -15.62 20.71
CA PHE A 424 -24.58 -16.12 21.95
C PHE A 424 -24.89 -15.27 23.19
N THR A 425 -25.49 -14.08 23.05
CA THR A 425 -25.74 -13.18 24.19
C THR A 425 -27.19 -12.76 24.35
N GLU A 426 -27.64 -12.64 25.60
CA GLU A 426 -28.95 -12.11 25.96
C GLU A 426 -28.90 -11.57 27.42
N PRO A 427 -29.11 -10.26 27.66
CA PRO A 427 -29.30 -9.19 26.68
C PRO A 427 -28.02 -8.86 25.88
N SER A 428 -28.21 -8.19 24.74
CA SER A 428 -27.17 -7.81 23.78
C SER A 428 -27.16 -6.30 23.50
N VAL A 429 -25.99 -5.73 23.23
CA VAL A 429 -25.78 -4.30 23.01
C VAL A 429 -24.62 -4.03 22.05
N GLU A 430 -24.81 -3.02 21.20
CA GLU A 430 -23.77 -2.42 20.37
C GLU A 430 -23.27 -1.15 21.05
N ALA A 431 -21.96 -0.99 21.11
CA ALA A 431 -21.29 0.20 21.64
C ALA A 431 -20.71 1.02 20.49
N PHE A 432 -21.03 2.32 20.49
CA PHE A 432 -20.61 3.28 19.47
C PHE A 432 -19.65 4.32 20.08
N VAL A 433 -18.62 4.68 19.31
CA VAL A 433 -17.68 5.77 19.62
C VAL A 433 -17.73 6.83 18.54
N TYR A 434 -17.42 8.08 18.88
CA TYR A 434 -17.48 9.20 17.95
C TYR A 434 -16.10 9.52 17.37
N HIS A 435 -15.96 9.41 16.05
CA HIS A 435 -14.78 9.89 15.32
C HIS A 435 -15.01 11.32 14.81
N PRO A 436 -14.10 12.28 15.04
CA PRO A 436 -14.30 13.69 14.65
C PRO A 436 -14.67 13.92 13.17
N LYS A 437 -14.11 13.10 12.27
CA LYS A 437 -14.37 13.19 10.81
C LYS A 437 -15.42 12.22 10.28
N ILE A 438 -15.56 11.03 10.87
CA ILE A 438 -16.37 9.92 10.31
C ILE A 438 -17.74 9.85 10.99
N GLY A 439 -17.89 10.46 12.18
CA GLY A 439 -19.10 10.41 12.99
C GLY A 439 -19.14 9.18 13.89
N TRP A 440 -20.35 8.77 14.27
CA TRP A 440 -20.56 7.58 15.11
C TRP A 440 -20.17 6.30 14.38
N MET A 441 -19.29 5.53 15.01
CA MET A 441 -18.80 4.25 14.51
C MET A 441 -19.05 3.16 15.54
N GLU A 442 -19.54 2.01 15.08
CA GLU A 442 -19.66 0.82 15.91
C GLU A 442 -18.27 0.31 16.30
N ALA A 443 -18.00 0.30 17.60
CA ALA A 443 -16.73 -0.09 18.19
C ALA A 443 -16.74 -1.50 18.77
N ALA A 444 -17.87 -1.92 19.35
CA ALA A 444 -17.96 -3.22 20.01
C ALA A 444 -19.37 -3.80 20.00
N GLY A 445 -19.46 -5.12 19.88
CA GLY A 445 -20.63 -5.90 20.28
C GLY A 445 -20.41 -6.46 21.68
N ALA A 446 -21.45 -6.47 22.52
CA ALA A 446 -21.34 -6.93 23.90
C ALA A 446 -22.66 -7.51 24.42
N GLY A 447 -22.59 -8.31 25.48
CA GLY A 447 -23.77 -8.84 26.14
C GLY A 447 -23.46 -9.82 27.27
N LEU A 448 -24.50 -10.47 27.77
CA LEU A 448 -24.37 -11.58 28.72
C LEU A 448 -24.44 -12.90 27.97
N PHE A 449 -23.48 -13.80 28.12
CA PHE A 449 -23.59 -15.10 27.47
C PHE A 449 -24.84 -15.84 27.92
N ARG A 450 -25.52 -16.38 26.92
CA ARG A 450 -26.71 -17.20 27.11
C ARG A 450 -26.39 -18.47 27.93
N PRO A 451 -27.36 -19.01 28.69
CA PRO A 451 -27.23 -20.31 29.33
C PRO A 451 -26.85 -21.42 28.35
N GLU A 452 -27.31 -21.35 27.11
CA GLU A 452 -27.00 -22.30 26.03
C GLU A 452 -25.51 -22.32 25.64
N VAL A 453 -24.77 -21.25 25.92
CA VAL A 453 -23.31 -21.19 25.75
C VAL A 453 -22.62 -21.69 27.02
N THR A 454 -23.04 -21.21 28.19
CA THR A 454 -22.33 -21.44 29.47
C THR A 454 -22.53 -22.85 30.04
N ARG A 455 -23.75 -23.41 29.99
CA ARG A 455 -24.07 -24.71 30.61
C ARG A 455 -23.35 -25.89 29.95
N PRO A 456 -23.22 -26.00 28.61
CA PRO A 456 -22.42 -27.06 27.98
C PRO A 456 -20.95 -27.04 28.41
N LEU A 457 -20.38 -25.85 28.60
CA LEU A 457 -19.01 -25.64 29.10
C LEU A 457 -18.86 -25.96 30.59
N GLY A 458 -19.97 -26.08 31.32
CA GLY A 458 -20.00 -26.33 32.76
C GLY A 458 -19.84 -25.07 33.61
N VAL A 459 -20.00 -23.89 33.00
CA VAL A 459 -20.02 -22.60 33.70
C VAL A 459 -21.43 -22.36 34.22
N LYS A 460 -21.56 -22.06 35.51
CA LYS A 460 -22.88 -21.86 36.15
C LYS A 460 -23.24 -20.41 36.44
N TYR A 461 -22.27 -19.52 36.29
CA TYR A 461 -22.30 -18.13 36.70
C TYR A 461 -22.56 -17.24 35.48
N PRO A 462 -23.10 -16.03 35.68
CA PRO A 462 -23.18 -15.01 34.63
C PRO A 462 -21.80 -14.75 34.01
N VAL A 463 -21.77 -14.60 32.69
CA VAL A 463 -20.57 -14.22 31.94
C VAL A 463 -20.89 -12.96 31.15
N LEU A 464 -20.24 -11.86 31.51
CA LEU A 464 -20.22 -10.66 30.69
C LEU A 464 -19.22 -10.89 29.57
N ALA A 465 -19.57 -10.53 28.34
CA ALA A 465 -18.71 -10.65 27.18
C ALA A 465 -18.79 -9.39 26.32
N TRP A 466 -17.65 -9.04 25.73
CA TRP A 466 -17.57 -7.98 24.72
C TRP A 466 -16.51 -8.36 23.68
N GLY A 467 -16.72 -7.87 22.46
CA GLY A 467 -15.83 -8.01 21.32
C GLY A 467 -15.64 -6.66 20.64
N ILE A 468 -14.43 -6.15 20.67
CA ILE A 468 -14.02 -4.84 20.15
C ILE A 468 -13.29 -5.04 18.82
N GLY A 469 -13.72 -4.32 17.78
CA GLY A 469 -12.97 -4.15 16.54
C GLY A 469 -11.78 -3.21 16.78
N VAL A 470 -10.60 -3.76 17.06
CA VAL A 470 -9.44 -2.98 17.53
C VAL A 470 -8.98 -1.99 16.48
N ASP A 471 -8.98 -2.39 15.22
CA ASP A 471 -8.63 -1.54 14.09
C ASP A 471 -9.49 -0.26 14.05
N ARG A 472 -10.80 -0.36 14.29
CA ARG A 472 -11.70 0.81 14.30
C ARG A 472 -11.41 1.75 15.46
N LEU A 473 -11.09 1.22 16.65
CA LEU A 473 -10.66 2.06 17.77
C LEU A 473 -9.32 2.73 17.51
N ALA A 474 -8.39 2.01 16.87
CA ALA A 474 -7.08 2.52 16.49
C ALA A 474 -7.21 3.68 15.50
N MET A 475 -8.10 3.57 14.51
CA MET A 475 -8.40 4.67 13.57
C MET A 475 -8.79 5.95 14.31
N VAL A 476 -9.69 5.84 15.30
CA VAL A 476 -10.11 6.98 16.13
C VAL A 476 -8.96 7.55 16.94
N LYS A 477 -8.22 6.70 17.67
CA LYS A 477 -7.13 7.15 18.55
C LYS A 477 -5.96 7.77 17.79
N LEU A 478 -5.64 7.22 16.62
CA LEU A 478 -4.47 7.59 15.82
C LEU A 478 -4.77 8.62 14.72
N GLY A 479 -6.04 9.01 14.57
CA GLY A 479 -6.52 9.91 13.53
C GLY A 479 -6.23 9.39 12.12
N VAL A 480 -6.49 8.09 11.90
CA VAL A 480 -6.30 7.41 10.61
C VAL A 480 -7.66 7.21 9.95
N ASP A 481 -7.84 7.78 8.76
CA ASP A 481 -9.14 7.79 8.07
C ASP A 481 -9.38 6.51 7.23
N ASP A 482 -8.35 5.69 7.00
CA ASP A 482 -8.41 4.46 6.20
C ASP A 482 -7.74 3.28 6.90
N ILE A 483 -8.50 2.20 7.13
CA ILE A 483 -8.02 0.98 7.82
C ILE A 483 -6.77 0.37 7.16
N ARG A 484 -6.58 0.54 5.84
CA ARG A 484 -5.43 0.00 5.10
C ARG A 484 -4.13 0.65 5.53
N GLU A 485 -4.17 1.90 5.97
CA GLU A 485 -2.98 2.61 6.46
C GLU A 485 -2.52 2.09 7.82
N LEU A 486 -3.40 1.47 8.63
CA LEU A 486 -3.02 0.84 9.90
C LEU A 486 -2.04 -0.32 9.74
N HIS A 487 -2.00 -0.95 8.57
CA HIS A 487 -1.09 -2.06 8.25
C HIS A 487 -0.06 -1.65 7.18
N SER A 488 0.14 -0.34 7.00
CA SER A 488 1.01 0.22 5.97
C SER A 488 2.45 -0.27 6.13
N ARG A 489 3.06 -0.68 5.01
CA ARG A 489 4.47 -1.07 4.93
C ARG A 489 5.33 0.03 4.30
N ARG A 490 4.75 1.21 4.06
CA ARG A 490 5.40 2.35 3.42
C ARG A 490 6.33 3.03 4.43
N LEU A 491 7.64 2.95 4.20
CA LEU A 491 8.65 3.41 5.14
C LEU A 491 8.62 4.92 5.39
N ASP A 492 8.27 5.71 4.38
CA ASP A 492 8.02 7.15 4.48
C ASP A 492 6.91 7.44 5.50
N PHE A 493 5.76 6.79 5.34
CA PHE A 493 4.64 6.94 6.27
C PHE A 493 4.97 6.48 7.70
N LEU A 494 5.64 5.33 7.83
CA LEU A 494 6.05 4.77 9.13
C LEU A 494 7.13 5.60 9.84
N ARG A 495 7.86 6.45 9.12
CA ARG A 495 8.85 7.38 9.72
C ARG A 495 8.19 8.64 10.24
N GLU A 496 7.08 9.07 9.63
CA GLU A 496 6.33 10.28 10.02
C GLU A 496 5.34 10.02 11.17
N LYS A 497 4.68 8.85 11.16
CA LYS A 497 3.80 8.38 12.24
C LYS A 497 4.58 7.75 13.35
#